data_AF-A0A0S3TF73-F1
#
_entry.id   AF-A0A0S3TF73-F1
#
_cell.length_a   1.000
_cell.length_b   1.000
_cell.length_c   1.000
_cell.angle_alpha   90.00
_cell.angle_beta   90.00
_cell.angle_gamma   90.00
#
_symmetry.space_group_name_H-M   'P 1'
#
loop_
_entity.id
_entity.type
_entity.pdbx_description
1 polymer ?
#
loop_
_entity_poly.entity_id
_entity_poly.type
_entity_poly.pdbx_seq_one_letter_code
_entity_poly.pdbx_strand_id
1 'polypeptide(L)'
;MHELRLIHTDLKPENILLVSSEYVKLPSYKRVSSDETQFRCLPKSSAIKLIDFGSTAYDNQNHSSIVSTRHYRAPEIILGN
;
A
#
# COMPACT_ATOMS: atom_id res chain seq x y z
N MET A 1 2.09 14.98 4.79
CA MET A 1 2.93 15.09 3.56
C MET A 1 2.49 16.25 2.68
N HIS A 2 1.25 16.27 2.21
CA HIS A 2 0.78 17.39 1.36
C HIS A 2 0.87 18.76 2.04
N GLU A 3 0.70 18.86 3.37
CA GLU A 3 0.97 20.09 4.12
C GLU A 3 2.42 20.59 4.02
N LEU A 4 3.37 19.67 3.80
CA LEU A 4 4.79 19.96 3.56
C LEU A 4 5.12 20.14 2.07
N ARG A 5 4.09 20.17 1.20
CA ARG A 5 4.21 20.23 -0.27
C ARG A 5 5.01 19.07 -0.88
N LEU A 6 4.96 17.91 -0.23
CA LEU A 6 5.60 16.67 -0.70
C LEU A 6 4.54 15.70 -1.24
N ILE A 7 4.81 15.12 -2.40
CA ILE A 7 3.97 14.12 -3.09
C ILE A 7 4.80 12.85 -3.23
N HIS A 8 4.31 11.72 -2.72
CA HIS A 8 5.07 10.45 -2.72
C HIS A 8 5.24 9.83 -4.12
N THR A 9 4.28 10.08 -5.01
CA THR A 9 4.20 9.58 -6.40
C THR A 9 4.16 8.05 -6.62
N ASP A 10 4.60 7.20 -5.68
CA ASP A 10 4.51 5.73 -5.78
C ASP A 10 3.82 5.07 -4.58
N LEU A 11 2.57 5.45 -4.30
CA LEU A 11 1.76 4.80 -3.26
C LEU A 11 1.22 3.46 -3.74
N LYS A 12 1.55 2.40 -3.00
CA LYS A 12 1.13 1.02 -3.27
C LYS A 12 1.21 0.18 -1.99
N PRO A 13 0.49 -0.95 -1.88
CA PRO A 13 0.53 -1.82 -0.70
C PRO A 13 1.94 -2.25 -0.29
N GLU A 14 2.83 -2.45 -1.26
CA GLU A 14 4.24 -2.81 -1.04
C GLU A 14 5.02 -1.71 -0.30
N ASN A 15 4.58 -0.44 -0.40
CA ASN A 15 5.19 0.71 0.26
C ASN A 15 4.51 1.07 1.60
N ILE A 16 3.54 0.26 2.06
CA ILE A 16 2.86 0.43 3.35
C ILE A 16 3.22 -0.76 4.23
N LEU A 17 4.04 -0.52 5.26
CA LEU A 17 4.52 -1.57 6.15
C LEU A 17 3.78 -1.55 7.50
N LEU A 18 3.43 -2.72 8.02
CA LEU A 18 2.95 -2.86 9.39
C LEU A 18 4.06 -2.52 10.38
N VAL A 19 3.74 -1.75 11.42
CA VAL A 19 4.68 -1.41 12.50
C VAL A 19 5.08 -2.65 13.30
N SER A 20 4.16 -3.62 13.43
CA SER A 20 4.39 -4.90 14.09
C SER A 20 4.02 -6.04 13.16
N SER A 21 4.84 -7.08 13.13
CA SER A 21 4.58 -8.32 12.38
C SER A 21 3.79 -9.34 13.18
N GLU A 22 3.38 -9.02 14.40
CA GLU A 22 2.59 -9.94 15.23
C GLU A 22 1.19 -10.16 14.64
N TYR A 23 0.75 -11.42 14.67
CA TYR A 23 -0.56 -11.82 14.15
C TYR A 23 -1.25 -12.83 15.09
N VAL A 24 -2.57 -12.97 14.91
CA VAL A 24 -3.43 -13.96 15.57
C VAL A 24 -3.96 -14.93 14.51
N LYS A 25 -3.95 -16.22 14.83
CA LYS A 25 -4.60 -17.26 14.01
C LYS A 25 -6.05 -17.42 14.45
N LEU A 26 -6.98 -17.20 13.54
CA LEU A 26 -8.41 -17.37 13.78
C LEU A 26 -8.95 -18.57 12.97
N PRO A 27 -9.84 -19.38 13.55
CA PRO A 27 -10.52 -20.43 12.79
C PRO A 27 -11.37 -19.81 11.67
N SER A 28 -11.26 -20.34 10.46
CA SER A 28 -12.07 -19.93 9.32
C SER A 28 -13.32 -20.79 9.24
N TYR A 29 -14.50 -20.20 9.40
CA TYR A 29 -15.79 -20.91 9.29
C TYR A 29 -16.18 -21.28 7.85
N LYS A 30 -15.24 -21.30 6.90
CA LYS A 30 -15.53 -21.78 5.55
C LYS A 30 -15.75 -23.28 5.60
N ARG A 31 -17.00 -23.71 5.48
CA ARG A 31 -17.41 -25.09 5.26
C ARG A 31 -16.88 -25.55 3.89
N VAL A 32 -15.63 -26.00 3.84
CA VAL A 32 -15.12 -26.75 2.70
C VAL A 32 -15.32 -28.21 3.04
N SER A 33 -15.88 -28.96 2.08
CA SER A 33 -16.26 -30.37 2.14
C SER A 33 -15.07 -31.35 2.22
N SER A 34 -14.01 -30.98 2.92
CA SER A 34 -12.79 -31.77 3.08
C SER A 34 -12.08 -31.33 4.36
N ASP A 35 -11.64 -32.32 5.14
CA ASP A 35 -11.25 -32.35 6.55
C ASP A 35 -10.08 -31.43 7.01
N GLU A 36 -9.82 -30.30 6.33
CA GLU A 36 -8.77 -29.35 6.68
C GLU A 36 -9.34 -28.06 7.29
N THR A 37 -9.18 -27.91 8.61
CA THR A 37 -9.48 -26.66 9.32
C THR A 37 -8.61 -25.53 8.77
N GLN A 38 -9.18 -24.66 7.94
CA GLN A 38 -8.48 -23.49 7.41
C GLN A 38 -8.39 -22.40 8.49
N PHE A 39 -7.19 -21.82 8.70
CA PHE A 39 -6.99 -20.69 9.61
C PHE A 39 -6.76 -19.40 8.81
N ARG A 40 -7.20 -18.26 9.36
CA ARG A 40 -6.85 -16.93 8.86
C ARG A 40 -5.87 -16.26 9.81
N CYS A 41 -4.83 -15.62 9.29
CA CYS A 41 -3.89 -14.83 10.09
C CYS A 41 -4.28 -13.35 10.00
N LEU A 42 -4.57 -12.72 11.14
CA LEU A 42 -4.84 -11.28 11.21
C LEU A 42 -3.73 -10.57 11.99
N PRO A 43 -3.19 -9.44 11.52
CA PRO A 43 -2.30 -8.61 12.31
C PRO A 43 -2.92 -8.23 13.65
N LYS A 44 -2.14 -8.25 14.74
CA LYS A 44 -2.60 -7.79 16.05
C LYS A 44 -2.83 -6.28 16.11
N SER A 45 -2.16 -5.53 15.24
CA SER A 45 -2.25 -4.08 15.13
C SER A 45 -2.34 -3.68 13.67
N SER A 46 -3.15 -2.65 13.40
CA SER A 46 -3.26 -2.00 12.08
C SER A 46 -2.34 -0.79 11.93
N ALA A 47 -1.45 -0.53 12.91
CA ALA A 47 -0.50 0.56 12.82
C ALA A 47 0.44 0.34 11.62
N ILE A 48 0.51 1.34 10.74
CA ILE A 48 1.31 1.30 9.51
C ILE A 48 2.30 2.45 9.46
N LYS A 49 3.34 2.26 8.66
CA LYS A 49 4.28 3.30 8.24
C LYS A 49 4.43 3.26 6.74
N LEU A 50 4.50 4.44 6.14
CA LEU A 50 4.83 4.59 4.74
C LEU A 50 6.35 4.54 4.56
N ILE A 51 6.82 3.84 3.54
CA ILE A 51 8.23 3.70 3.16
C ILE A 51 8.41 4.06 1.68
N ASP A 52 9.68 4.05 1.23
CA ASP A 52 10.06 4.26 -0.17
C ASP A 52 9.78 5.68 -0.73
N PHE A 53 10.41 6.68 -0.12
CA PHE A 53 10.36 8.07 -0.56
C PHE A 53 11.29 8.38 -1.75
N GLY A 54 11.87 7.38 -2.40
CA GLY A 54 12.85 7.57 -3.49
C GLY A 54 12.29 8.27 -4.72
N SER A 55 10.97 8.23 -4.88
CA SER A 55 10.21 8.91 -5.95
C SER A 55 9.39 10.11 -5.43
N THR A 56 9.59 10.52 -4.18
CA THR A 56 8.88 11.68 -3.61
C THR A 56 9.37 12.97 -4.28
N ALA A 57 8.42 13.79 -4.72
CA ALA A 57 8.67 15.08 -5.36
C ALA A 57 8.04 16.23 -4.56
N TYR A 58 8.60 17.42 -4.71
CA TYR A 58 7.91 18.64 -4.27
C TYR A 58 6.89 19.07 -5.31
N ASP A 59 5.77 19.63 -4.86
CA ASP A 59 4.69 20.18 -5.71
C ASP A 59 5.19 21.21 -6.74
N ASN A 60 6.31 21.86 -6.44
CA ASN A 60 6.91 22.91 -7.27
C ASN A 60 7.95 22.39 -8.28
N GLN A 61 8.23 21.08 -8.34
CA GLN A 61 9.19 20.49 -9.27
C GLN A 61 8.52 20.00 -10.55
N ASN A 62 9.27 19.92 -11.65
CA ASN A 62 8.78 19.30 -12.88
C ASN A 62 8.46 17.83 -12.60
N HIS A 63 7.17 17.51 -12.62
CA HIS A 63 6.69 16.16 -12.42
C HIS A 63 7.04 15.32 -13.64
N SER A 64 7.69 14.17 -13.43
CA SER A 64 7.84 13.17 -14.49
C SER A 64 6.46 12.75 -14.96
N SER A 65 6.22 12.74 -16.27
CA SER A 65 4.93 12.35 -16.87
C SER A 65 4.58 10.88 -16.61
N ILE A 66 5.54 10.08 -16.14
CA ILE A 66 5.35 8.66 -15.80
C ILE A 66 5.76 8.47 -14.34
N VAL A 67 4.85 8.80 -13.44
CA VAL A 67 4.96 8.46 -12.02
C VAL A 67 4.04 7.30 -11.66
N SER A 68 4.28 6.68 -10.50
CA SER A 68 3.53 5.55 -9.95
C SER A 68 3.69 4.20 -10.66
N THR A 69 3.58 3.16 -9.86
CA THR A 69 3.32 1.79 -10.31
C THR A 69 1.99 1.74 -11.07
N ARG A 70 1.96 1.06 -12.23
CA ARG A 70 0.85 1.10 -13.20
C ARG A 70 -0.55 0.90 -12.60
N HIS A 71 -0.70 -0.04 -11.66
CA HIS A 71 -2.00 -0.37 -11.05
C HIS A 71 -2.57 0.73 -10.14
N TYR A 72 -1.73 1.67 -9.69
CA TYR A 72 -2.10 2.74 -8.75
C TYR A 72 -1.95 4.14 -9.38
N ARG A 73 -1.75 4.18 -10.70
CA ARG A 73 -1.57 5.42 -11.43
C ARG A 73 -2.91 6.12 -11.66
N ALA A 74 -2.93 7.41 -11.36
CA ALA A 74 -4.10 8.25 -11.62
C ALA A 74 -4.32 8.49 -13.13
N PRO A 75 -5.56 8.71 -13.58
CA PRO A 75 -5.89 8.83 -15.00
C PRO A 75 -5.14 9.97 -15.70
N GLU A 76 -4.93 11.11 -15.05
CA GLU A 76 -4.21 12.26 -15.59
C GLU A 76 -2.76 11.93 -15.97
N ILE A 77 -2.11 11.04 -15.21
CA ILE A 77 -0.74 10.57 -15.49
C ILE A 77 -0.74 9.61 -16.69
N ILE A 78 -1.81 8.83 -16.87
CA ILE A 78 -1.97 7.95 -18.05
C ILE A 78 -2.23 8.78 -19.30
N LEU A 79 -2.97 9.88 -19.17
CA LEU A 79 -3.35 10.77 -20.26
C LEU A 79 -2.22 11.75 -20.64
N GLY A 80 -1.14 11.83 -19.86
CA GLY A 80 0.07 12.60 -20.19
C GLY A 80 -0.13 14.11 -20.16
N ASN A 81 -1.00 14.60 -19.27
CA ASN A 81 -1.32 16.02 -19.14
C ASN A 81 -0.21 16.82 -18.45
#